data_AF-A0A3B0MB85-F1
#
_entry.id   AF-A0A3B0MB85-F1
#
_cell.length_a   1.000
_cell.length_b   1.000
_cell.length_c   1.000
_cell.angle_alpha   90.00
_cell.angle_beta   90.00
_cell.angle_gamma   90.00
#
_symmetry.space_group_name_H-M   'P 1'
#
loop_
_entity.id
_entity.type
_entity.pdbx_description
1 polymer ?
#
loop_
_entity_poly.entity_id
_entity_poly.type
_entity_poly.pdbx_seq_one_letter_code
_entity_poly.pdbx_strand_id
1 'polypeptide(L)'
;MDYLHFDADLLAPLWAEYWFIAVVLVFALIAKPLFGRRRRWSGKRPSSPDAKGLYDPSEQMRAITNAGFERRRIMNQTEFAVFRAIDSVLPNSYRLMAQTSLGEVLGASKSGDRVADRRAHASINSKRLDIAVIDRSGFVALAIEVQGKGHYGAKNTFMRDAVKREALRRAGIPLLEVHPDWTTDRIQQQVTH
;
A
#
# COMPACT_ATOMS: atom_id res chain seq x y z
N MET A 1 -16.73 -79.74 0.62
CA MET A 1 -16.74 -78.95 1.86
C MET A 1 -15.49 -78.09 1.82
N ASP A 2 -15.73 -76.84 1.46
CA ASP A 2 -14.74 -75.89 0.97
C ASP A 2 -13.91 -75.29 2.11
N TYR A 3 -12.60 -75.26 1.93
CA TYR A 3 -11.71 -74.38 2.69
C TYR A 3 -11.52 -73.10 1.88
N LEU A 4 -12.07 -72.00 2.39
CA LEU A 4 -11.96 -70.68 1.80
C LEU A 4 -10.52 -70.15 1.95
N HIS A 5 -9.91 -69.80 0.82
CA HIS A 5 -8.69 -68.99 0.76
C HIS A 5 -8.95 -67.59 1.32
N PHE A 6 -8.09 -67.15 2.23
CA PHE A 6 -8.09 -65.78 2.76
C PHE A 6 -7.06 -64.96 1.97
N ASP A 7 -7.53 -64.12 1.05
CA ASP A 7 -6.69 -63.21 0.28
C ASP A 7 -6.17 -62.07 1.17
N ALA A 8 -4.87 -62.07 1.47
CA ALA A 8 -4.20 -61.06 2.28
C ALA A 8 -3.99 -59.71 1.55
N ASP A 9 -4.39 -59.61 0.29
CA ASP A 9 -4.12 -58.46 -0.58
C ASP A 9 -5.18 -57.34 -0.50
N LEU A 10 -6.25 -57.52 0.28
CA LEU A 10 -7.33 -56.52 0.42
C LEU A 10 -7.12 -55.47 1.52
N LEU A 11 -6.03 -55.53 2.30
CA LEU A 11 -5.75 -54.58 3.39
C LEU A 11 -4.54 -53.66 3.14
N ALA A 12 -3.88 -53.79 2.00
CA ALA A 12 -2.70 -53.00 1.66
C ALA A 12 -2.91 -51.47 1.41
N PRO A 13 -4.09 -50.94 1.01
CA PRO A 13 -4.19 -49.51 0.72
C PRO A 13 -4.50 -48.64 1.95
N LEU A 14 -4.96 -49.21 3.07
CA LEU A 14 -5.39 -48.38 4.20
C LEU A 14 -4.25 -47.86 5.07
N TRP A 15 -3.05 -48.44 5.05
CA TRP A 15 -1.93 -47.95 5.89
C TRP A 15 -1.07 -46.87 5.22
N ALA A 16 -1.12 -46.75 3.89
CA ALA A 16 -0.33 -45.78 3.13
C ALA A 16 -0.85 -44.33 3.32
N GLU A 17 -2.17 -44.17 3.43
CA GLU A 17 -2.80 -42.85 3.62
C GLU A 17 -2.56 -42.31 5.03
N TYR A 18 -2.61 -43.15 6.06
CA TYR A 18 -2.29 -42.74 7.44
C TYR A 18 -0.80 -42.44 7.64
N TRP A 19 0.10 -43.16 6.95
CA TRP A 19 1.53 -42.86 7.00
C TRP A 19 1.87 -41.51 6.36
N PHE A 20 1.23 -41.16 5.24
CA PHE A 20 1.45 -39.87 4.58
C PHE A 20 0.96 -38.70 5.44
N ILE A 21 -0.22 -38.82 6.07
CA ILE A 21 -0.76 -37.82 7.00
C ILE A 21 0.16 -37.68 8.23
N ALA A 22 0.66 -38.79 8.79
CA ALA A 22 1.58 -38.76 9.93
C ALA A 22 2.90 -38.05 9.59
N VAL A 23 3.47 -38.28 8.40
CA VAL A 23 4.70 -37.60 7.94
C VAL A 23 4.47 -36.09 7.75
N VAL A 24 3.35 -35.67 7.16
CA VAL A 24 3.01 -34.25 6.99
C VAL A 24 2.81 -33.55 8.33
N LEU A 25 2.15 -34.19 9.30
CA LEU A 25 1.94 -33.63 10.65
C LEU A 25 3.26 -33.50 11.43
N VAL A 26 4.17 -34.47 11.29
CA VAL A 26 5.52 -34.40 11.89
C VAL A 26 6.35 -33.29 11.22
N PHE A 27 6.27 -33.12 9.90
CA PHE A 27 6.94 -32.02 9.20
C PHE A 27 6.39 -30.64 9.62
N ALA A 28 5.08 -30.53 9.82
CA ALA A 28 4.44 -29.30 10.30
C ALA A 28 4.83 -28.94 11.75
N LEU A 29 5.14 -29.93 12.60
CA LEU A 29 5.59 -29.72 13.98
C LEU A 29 7.08 -29.37 14.09
N ILE A 30 7.92 -29.87 13.17
CA ILE A 30 9.38 -29.63 13.19
C ILE A 30 9.76 -28.37 12.37
N ALA A 31 8.96 -28.00 11.36
CA ALA A 31 9.14 -26.76 10.60
C ALA A 31 8.78 -25.55 11.47
N LYS A 32 9.72 -25.08 12.29
CA LYS A 32 9.63 -23.75 12.90
C LYS A 32 9.28 -22.73 11.81
N PRO A 33 8.22 -21.91 11.96
CA PRO A 33 7.90 -20.91 10.96
C PRO A 33 9.08 -19.94 10.86
N LEU A 34 9.78 -19.98 9.73
CA LEU A 34 10.75 -18.95 9.31
C LEU A 34 10.07 -17.59 9.05
N PHE A 35 8.74 -17.52 9.20
CA PHE A 35 7.99 -16.28 9.32
C PHE A 35 8.26 -15.66 10.68
N GLY A 36 9.17 -14.67 10.68
CA GLY A 36 9.58 -13.91 11.84
C GLY A 36 8.41 -13.58 12.77
N ARG A 37 8.59 -13.89 14.05
CA ARG A 37 7.70 -13.47 15.14
C ARG A 37 7.37 -11.99 14.94
N ARG A 38 6.13 -11.68 14.55
CA ARG A 38 5.57 -10.34 14.75
C ARG A 38 5.66 -10.09 16.25
N ARG A 39 6.64 -9.27 16.67
CA ARG A 39 6.72 -8.78 18.05
C ARG A 39 5.37 -8.16 18.37
N ARG A 40 4.60 -8.86 19.19
CA ARG A 40 3.35 -8.35 19.76
C ARG A 40 3.80 -7.22 20.69
N TRP A 41 3.63 -5.98 20.23
CA TRP A 41 3.97 -4.79 21.00
C TRP A 41 3.03 -4.73 22.21
N SER A 42 3.50 -5.30 23.32
CA SER A 42 2.95 -5.02 24.64
C SER A 42 3.87 -3.95 25.24
N GLY A 43 3.29 -2.81 25.55
CA GLY A 43 4.02 -1.67 26.06
C GLY A 43 3.11 -0.47 26.03
N LYS A 44 2.67 -0.03 27.22
CA LYS A 44 2.01 1.27 27.41
C LYS A 44 2.75 2.30 26.58
N ARG A 45 2.06 2.96 25.65
CA ARG A 45 2.61 4.12 24.93
C ARG A 45 3.08 5.10 26.02
N PRO A 46 4.37 5.43 26.10
CA PRO A 46 4.75 6.61 26.86
C PRO A 46 3.99 7.75 26.22
N SER A 47 3.14 8.43 26.98
CA SER A 47 2.62 9.73 26.58
C SER A 47 3.83 10.65 26.51
N SER A 48 4.47 10.74 25.35
CA SER A 48 5.61 11.64 25.17
C SER A 48 5.12 13.09 25.28
N PRO A 49 5.69 13.90 26.18
CA PRO A 49 5.40 15.33 26.27
C PRO A 49 5.92 16.14 25.06
N ASP A 50 6.69 15.55 24.14
CA ASP A 50 7.60 16.28 23.24
C ASP A 50 7.32 16.13 21.74
N ALA A 51 6.06 16.01 21.31
CA ALA A 51 5.75 16.25 19.89
C ALA A 51 6.16 17.66 19.41
N LYS A 52 6.37 18.60 20.34
CA LYS A 52 6.89 19.95 20.09
C LYS A 52 8.42 20.03 19.95
N GLY A 53 9.18 19.03 20.42
CA GLY A 53 10.65 19.05 20.37
C GLY A 53 11.24 18.79 18.98
N LEU A 54 10.49 18.12 18.10
CA LEU A 54 10.96 17.75 16.76
C LEU A 54 10.96 18.90 15.75
N TYR A 55 10.68 20.14 16.15
CA TYR A 55 10.94 21.32 15.31
C TYR A 55 12.43 21.73 15.34
N ASP A 56 13.17 21.37 16.40
CA ASP A 56 14.60 21.65 16.52
C ASP A 56 15.43 20.59 15.76
N PRO A 57 16.24 20.99 14.76
CA PRO A 57 17.15 20.07 14.06
C PRO A 57 18.08 19.28 14.99
N SER A 58 18.48 19.83 16.13
CA SER A 58 19.35 19.16 17.11
C SER A 58 18.65 17.95 17.74
N GLU A 59 17.38 18.10 18.12
CA GLU A 59 16.58 17.01 18.68
C GLU A 59 16.23 15.97 17.61
N GLN A 60 15.99 16.40 16.36
CA GLN A 60 15.85 15.47 15.23
C GLN A 60 17.11 14.62 15.05
N MET A 61 18.30 15.23 15.12
CA MET A 61 19.58 14.52 14.99
C MET A 61 19.80 13.52 16.13
N ARG A 62 19.43 13.88 17.37
CA ARG A 62 19.45 12.95 18.50
C ARG A 62 18.54 11.74 18.26
N ALA A 63 17.34 11.97 17.73
CA ALA A 63 16.43 10.88 17.39
C ALA A 63 16.99 9.97 16.28
N ILE A 64 17.58 10.55 15.23
CA ILE A 64 18.19 9.81 14.11
C ILE A 64 19.38 8.98 14.59
N THR A 65 20.29 9.56 15.38
CA THR A 65 21.48 8.86 15.88
C THR A 65 21.13 7.63 16.73
N ASN A 66 19.99 7.66 17.40
CA ASN A 66 19.50 6.56 18.26
C ASN A 66 18.64 5.52 17.51
N ALA A 67 18.44 5.67 16.21
CA ALA A 67 17.59 4.80 15.39
C ALA A 67 18.37 4.08 14.29
N GLY A 68 18.03 2.81 14.05
CA GLY A 68 18.49 2.09 12.85
C GLY A 68 17.56 2.37 11.67
N PHE A 69 18.13 2.55 10.48
CA PHE A 69 17.39 2.76 9.23
C PHE A 69 17.58 1.58 8.28
N GLU A 70 16.50 1.21 7.59
CA GLU A 70 16.51 0.19 6.56
C GLU A 70 15.81 0.72 5.31
N ARG A 71 16.25 0.24 4.13
CA ARG A 71 15.53 0.53 2.89
C ARG A 71 14.15 -0.12 2.91
N ARG A 72 13.16 0.56 2.34
CA ARG A 72 11.80 0.03 2.14
C ARG A 72 11.37 0.29 0.71
N ARG A 73 10.44 -0.53 0.21
CA ARG A 73 9.79 -0.25 -1.08
C ARG A 73 8.97 1.03 -0.95
N ILE A 74 9.06 1.91 -1.94
CA ILE A 74 8.27 3.15 -2.00
C ILE A 74 6.78 2.85 -2.21
N MET A 75 6.48 1.78 -2.95
CA MET A 75 5.14 1.31 -3.26
C MET A 75 4.94 -0.13 -2.80
N ASN A 76 3.71 -0.48 -2.49
CA ASN A 76 3.33 -1.87 -2.31
C ASN A 76 3.29 -2.63 -3.66
N GLN A 77 3.09 -3.95 -3.64
CA GLN A 77 3.12 -4.77 -4.87
C GLN A 77 2.01 -4.41 -5.87
N THR A 78 0.81 -4.11 -5.38
CA THR A 78 -0.34 -3.73 -6.21
C THR A 78 -0.11 -2.35 -6.84
N GLU A 79 0.29 -1.37 -6.04
CA GLU A 79 0.65 -0.02 -6.53
C GLU A 79 1.75 -0.09 -7.59
N PHE A 80 2.80 -0.88 -7.35
CA PHE A 80 3.90 -1.02 -8.30
C PHE A 80 3.47 -1.72 -9.60
N ALA A 81 2.54 -2.67 -9.54
CA ALA A 81 2.00 -3.31 -10.73
C ALA A 81 1.23 -2.31 -11.61
N VAL A 82 0.39 -1.47 -10.98
CA VAL A 82 -0.32 -0.38 -11.67
C VAL A 82 0.66 0.63 -12.25
N PHE A 83 1.68 1.03 -11.48
CA PHE A 83 2.74 1.92 -11.95
C PHE A 83 3.39 1.41 -13.24
N ARG A 84 3.80 0.13 -13.26
CA ARG A 84 4.42 -0.48 -14.45
C ARG A 84 3.48 -0.60 -15.64
N ALA A 85 2.20 -0.89 -15.39
CA ALA A 85 1.19 -0.97 -16.44
C ALA A 85 1.02 0.36 -17.18
N ILE A 86 1.06 1.48 -16.44
CA ILE A 86 0.95 2.83 -17.00
C ILE A 86 2.27 3.21 -17.68
N ASP A 87 3.41 2.98 -17.02
CA ASP A 87 4.74 3.32 -17.53
C ASP A 87 5.00 2.72 -18.92
N SER A 88 4.50 1.52 -19.19
CA SER A 88 4.70 0.83 -20.46
C SER A 88 3.95 1.43 -21.65
N VAL A 89 2.94 2.28 -21.41
CA VAL A 89 2.11 2.89 -22.47
C VAL A 89 2.20 4.42 -22.50
N LEU A 90 2.82 5.01 -21.48
CA LEU A 90 2.88 6.46 -21.35
C LEU A 90 3.82 7.06 -22.42
N PRO A 91 3.40 8.10 -23.16
CA PRO A 91 4.26 8.74 -24.15
C PRO A 91 5.50 9.38 -23.50
N ASN A 92 6.59 9.48 -24.26
CA ASN A 92 7.85 10.11 -23.81
C ASN A 92 7.72 11.59 -23.41
N SER A 93 6.59 12.25 -23.69
CA SER A 93 6.29 13.61 -23.23
C SER A 93 5.80 13.67 -21.78
N TYR A 94 5.48 12.54 -21.17
CA TYR A 94 5.00 12.46 -19.78
C TYR A 94 5.97 11.66 -18.91
N ARG A 95 5.89 11.84 -17.60
CA ARG A 95 6.66 11.04 -16.62
C ARG A 95 5.75 10.61 -15.48
N LEU A 96 6.09 9.50 -14.84
CA LEU A 96 5.45 9.05 -13.62
C LEU A 96 6.24 9.48 -12.39
N MET A 97 5.51 9.85 -11.35
CA MET A 97 6.02 10.07 -10.00
C MET A 97 5.24 9.19 -9.02
N ALA A 98 5.94 8.57 -8.08
CA ALA A 98 5.33 7.74 -7.05
C ALA A 98 5.26 8.52 -5.72
N GLN A 99 4.18 8.31 -4.96
CA GLN A 99 4.03 8.82 -3.60
C GLN A 99 4.19 10.36 -3.50
N THR A 100 3.73 11.08 -4.52
CA THR A 100 3.86 12.54 -4.62
C THR A 100 3.01 13.25 -3.57
N SER A 101 3.61 14.16 -2.79
CA SER A 101 2.85 14.99 -1.84
C SER A 101 1.88 15.89 -2.58
N LEU A 102 0.61 15.90 -2.14
CA LEU A 102 -0.41 16.74 -2.75
C LEU A 102 -0.16 18.23 -2.49
N GLY A 103 0.61 18.58 -1.45
CA GLY A 103 1.06 19.95 -1.20
C GLY A 103 2.09 20.47 -2.20
N GLU A 104 2.87 19.58 -2.82
CA GLU A 104 3.82 19.94 -3.90
C GLU A 104 3.11 20.06 -5.25
N VAL A 105 1.96 19.41 -5.39
CA VAL A 105 1.11 19.47 -6.60
C VAL A 105 0.18 20.68 -6.55
N LEU A 106 -0.38 20.98 -5.38
CA LEU A 106 -1.46 21.96 -5.23
C LEU A 106 -1.08 23.08 -4.27
N GLY A 107 -1.21 24.33 -4.75
CA GLY A 107 -1.27 25.52 -3.92
C GLY A 107 -2.71 25.82 -3.50
N ALA A 108 -2.90 26.36 -2.29
CA ALA A 108 -4.17 26.99 -1.95
C ALA A 108 -4.28 28.31 -2.74
N SER A 109 -5.35 28.47 -3.53
CA SER A 109 -5.66 29.76 -4.15
C SER A 109 -5.94 30.77 -3.05
N LYS A 110 -5.48 32.01 -3.22
CA LYS A 110 -5.61 33.05 -2.20
C LYS A 110 -7.09 33.39 -2.01
N SER A 111 -7.68 32.94 -0.90
CA SER A 111 -9.09 33.21 -0.58
C SER A 111 -9.32 34.60 0.03
N GLY A 112 -8.24 35.31 0.36
CA GLY A 112 -8.28 36.53 1.17
C GLY A 112 -8.14 36.25 2.67
N ASP A 113 -8.44 35.02 3.11
CA ASP A 113 -8.18 34.54 4.47
C ASP A 113 -6.88 33.71 4.51
N ARG A 114 -5.79 34.36 4.92
CA ARG A 114 -4.47 33.72 5.02
C ARG A 114 -4.42 32.56 6.02
N VAL A 115 -5.27 32.56 7.05
CA VAL A 115 -5.31 31.48 8.04
C VAL A 115 -6.00 30.27 7.44
N ALA A 116 -7.11 30.48 6.73
CA ALA A 116 -7.78 29.42 5.99
C ALA A 116 -6.88 28.82 4.91
N ASP A 117 -6.19 29.65 4.12
CA ASP A 117 -5.27 29.20 3.06
C ASP A 117 -4.16 28.31 3.62
N ARG A 118 -3.55 28.70 4.75
CA ARG A 118 -2.51 27.92 5.42
C ARG A 118 -3.05 26.58 5.94
N ARG A 119 -4.25 26.58 6.53
CA ARG A 119 -4.90 25.36 7.03
C ARG A 119 -5.24 24.41 5.87
N ALA A 120 -5.73 24.94 4.76
CA ALA A 120 -6.01 24.18 3.56
C ALA A 120 -4.73 23.53 3.01
N HIS A 121 -3.66 24.31 2.84
CA HIS A 121 -2.38 23.79 2.36
C HIS A 121 -1.77 22.75 3.31
N ALA A 122 -1.78 22.99 4.62
CA ALA A 122 -1.33 22.00 5.60
C ALA A 122 -2.14 20.69 5.54
N SER A 123 -3.45 20.78 5.30
CA SER A 123 -4.31 19.61 5.11
C SER A 123 -3.84 18.77 3.92
N ILE A 124 -3.64 19.37 2.75
CA ILE A 124 -3.23 18.62 1.55
C ILE A 124 -1.77 18.17 1.60
N ASN A 125 -0.85 18.93 2.22
CA ASN A 125 0.57 18.55 2.31
C ASN A 125 0.80 17.25 3.10
N SER A 126 -0.09 16.92 4.03
CA SER A 126 -0.07 15.64 4.76
C SER A 126 -0.60 14.44 3.95
N LYS A 127 -1.02 14.66 2.70
CA LYS A 127 -1.62 13.65 1.80
C LYS A 127 -0.70 13.43 0.62
N ARG A 128 -0.69 12.20 0.10
CA ARG A 128 0.11 11.79 -1.05
C ARG A 128 -0.80 11.12 -2.06
N LEU A 129 -0.49 11.34 -3.33
CA LEU A 129 -0.97 10.54 -4.46
C LEU A 129 -0.15 9.27 -4.54
N ASP A 130 -0.77 8.15 -4.85
CA ASP A 130 -0.02 6.91 -5.08
C ASP A 130 0.87 7.04 -6.31
N ILE A 131 0.29 7.55 -7.40
CA ILE A 131 0.97 7.79 -8.68
C ILE A 131 0.48 9.13 -9.26
N ALA A 132 1.39 9.91 -9.83
CA ALA A 132 1.07 11.11 -10.59
C ALA A 132 1.71 11.05 -11.98
N VAL A 133 0.95 11.41 -13.01
CA VAL A 133 1.45 11.62 -14.38
C VAL A 133 1.74 13.11 -14.53
N ILE A 134 2.99 13.46 -14.84
CA ILE A 134 3.39 14.84 -15.12
C ILE A 134 3.61 15.06 -16.61
N ASP A 135 3.22 16.24 -17.11
CA ASP A 135 3.43 16.66 -18.49
C ASP A 135 4.82 17.29 -18.71
N ARG A 136 5.09 17.75 -19.95
CA ARG A 136 6.36 18.40 -20.32
C ARG A 136 6.63 19.72 -19.61
N SER A 137 5.58 20.36 -19.09
CA SER A 137 5.66 21.61 -18.34
C SER A 137 5.90 21.35 -16.85
N GLY A 138 5.89 20.08 -16.42
CA GLY A 138 6.06 19.67 -15.03
C GLY A 138 4.77 19.73 -14.21
N PHE A 139 3.61 19.93 -14.84
CA PHE A 139 2.31 19.91 -14.14
C PHE A 139 1.75 18.50 -14.09
N VAL A 140 1.05 18.18 -13.00
CA VAL A 140 0.31 16.92 -12.90
C VAL A 140 -0.88 16.96 -13.86
N ALA A 141 -0.84 16.11 -14.88
CA ALA A 141 -1.89 15.95 -15.88
C ALA A 141 -2.93 14.90 -15.47
N LEU A 142 -2.54 13.91 -14.66
CA LEU A 142 -3.44 12.87 -14.14
C LEU A 142 -2.96 12.39 -12.77
N ALA A 143 -3.86 12.40 -11.79
CA ALA A 143 -3.65 11.76 -10.49
C ALA A 143 -4.21 10.34 -10.51
N ILE A 144 -3.54 9.40 -9.85
CA ILE A 144 -3.95 7.99 -9.84
C ILE A 144 -3.85 7.45 -8.41
N GLU A 145 -4.90 6.78 -7.97
CA GLU A 145 -5.05 6.20 -6.64
C GLU A 145 -5.38 4.71 -6.74
N VAL A 146 -4.65 3.86 -6.03
CA VAL A 146 -4.80 2.40 -6.12
C VAL A 146 -5.59 1.91 -4.92
N GLN A 147 -6.80 1.41 -5.17
CA GLN A 147 -7.67 0.95 -4.09
C GLN A 147 -7.13 -0.35 -3.47
N GLY A 148 -6.92 -0.36 -2.16
CA GLY A 148 -6.53 -1.56 -1.44
C GLY A 148 -7.69 -2.56 -1.31
N LYS A 149 -7.37 -3.87 -1.23
CA LYS A 149 -8.36 -4.96 -1.06
C LYS A 149 -9.17 -4.92 0.25
N GLY A 150 -8.92 -3.96 1.14
CA GLY A 150 -9.47 -3.89 2.51
C GLY A 150 -10.13 -2.57 2.90
N HIS A 151 -10.52 -1.71 1.96
CA HIS A 151 -11.05 -0.37 2.28
C HIS A 151 -12.54 -0.34 2.68
N TYR A 152 -13.04 -1.39 3.32
CA TYR A 152 -14.35 -1.35 3.97
C TYR A 152 -14.20 -0.81 5.41
N GLY A 153 -14.52 0.47 5.61
CA GLY A 153 -15.28 0.86 6.82
C GLY A 153 -14.62 1.74 7.90
N ALA A 154 -13.35 2.15 7.81
CA ALA A 154 -12.85 3.15 8.76
C ALA A 154 -13.28 4.57 8.32
N LYS A 155 -14.12 5.26 9.11
CA LYS A 155 -14.62 6.64 8.86
C LYS A 155 -13.51 7.62 8.42
N ASN A 156 -12.30 7.45 8.96
CA ASN A 156 -11.14 8.28 8.65
C ASN A 156 -10.60 8.06 7.22
N THR A 157 -10.64 6.84 6.70
CA THR A 157 -10.17 6.54 5.33
C THR A 157 -11.05 7.23 4.30
N PHE A 158 -12.38 7.10 4.45
CA PHE A 158 -13.34 7.77 3.57
C PHE A 158 -13.13 9.28 3.52
N MET A 159 -12.97 9.93 4.69
CA MET A 159 -12.74 11.37 4.74
C MET A 159 -11.39 11.79 4.13
N ARG A 160 -10.34 10.97 4.27
CA ARG A 160 -9.04 11.25 3.63
C ARG A 160 -9.17 11.24 2.12
N ASP A 161 -9.84 10.24 1.57
CA ASP A 161 -10.04 10.12 0.12
C ASP A 161 -10.95 11.24 -0.40
N ALA A 162 -12.01 11.60 0.35
CA ALA A 162 -12.87 12.72 0.00
C ALA A 162 -12.09 14.05 -0.10
N VAL A 163 -11.15 14.31 0.82
CA VAL A 163 -10.30 15.50 0.75
C VAL A 163 -9.38 15.47 -0.48
N LYS A 164 -8.79 14.33 -0.83
CA LYS A 164 -7.97 14.19 -2.04
C LYS A 164 -8.80 14.48 -3.29
N ARG A 165 -9.97 13.84 -3.43
CA ARG A 165 -10.90 14.05 -4.55
C ARG A 165 -11.30 15.51 -4.69
N GLU A 166 -11.73 16.14 -3.60
CA GLU A 166 -12.19 17.53 -3.66
C GLU A 166 -11.06 18.51 -3.99
N ALA A 167 -9.84 18.28 -3.47
CA ALA A 167 -8.68 19.11 -3.79
C ALA A 167 -8.30 19.00 -5.28
N LEU A 168 -8.22 17.77 -5.82
CA LEU A 168 -7.92 17.54 -7.23
C LEU A 168 -9.01 18.11 -8.15
N ARG A 169 -10.28 17.90 -7.81
CA ARG A 169 -11.43 18.43 -8.55
C ARG A 169 -11.38 19.96 -8.63
N ARG A 170 -11.10 20.64 -7.51
CA ARG A 170 -10.96 22.11 -7.49
C ARG A 170 -9.77 22.62 -8.29
N ALA A 171 -8.72 21.82 -8.40
CA ALA A 171 -7.54 22.13 -9.20
C ALA A 171 -7.70 21.78 -10.69
N GLY A 172 -8.81 21.17 -11.09
CA GLY A 172 -9.02 20.71 -12.47
C GLY A 172 -8.13 19.53 -12.87
N ILE A 173 -7.59 18.79 -11.90
CA ILE A 173 -6.74 17.63 -12.16
C ILE A 173 -7.63 16.37 -12.17
N PRO A 174 -7.65 15.59 -13.27
CA PRO A 174 -8.41 14.36 -13.33
C PRO A 174 -7.82 13.32 -12.35
N LEU A 175 -8.71 12.48 -11.81
CA LEU A 175 -8.36 11.39 -10.90
C LEU A 175 -8.82 10.06 -11.47
N LEU A 176 -7.90 9.11 -11.60
CA LEU A 176 -8.18 7.71 -11.93
C LEU A 176 -8.05 6.84 -10.67
N GLU A 177 -9.17 6.29 -10.19
CA GLU A 177 -9.17 5.31 -9.10
C GLU A 177 -9.09 3.90 -9.70
N VAL A 178 -7.94 3.24 -9.52
CA VAL A 178 -7.70 1.89 -10.05
C VAL A 178 -8.12 0.86 -9.00
N HIS A 179 -9.09 0.02 -9.35
CA HIS A 179 -9.53 -1.06 -8.48
C HIS A 179 -8.63 -2.31 -8.62
N PRO A 180 -8.50 -3.12 -7.56
CA PRO A 180 -7.58 -4.25 -7.53
C PRO A 180 -7.99 -5.42 -8.44
N ASP A 181 -9.20 -5.39 -9.00
CA ASP A 181 -9.74 -6.32 -9.99
C ASP A 181 -9.46 -5.88 -11.44
N TRP A 182 -8.88 -4.70 -11.66
CA TRP A 182 -8.57 -4.22 -13.01
C TRP A 182 -7.38 -4.98 -13.60
N THR A 183 -7.53 -5.37 -14.86
CA THR A 183 -6.44 -5.94 -15.65
C THR A 183 -5.49 -4.85 -16.13
N THR A 184 -4.27 -5.24 -16.49
CA THR A 184 -3.28 -4.35 -17.12
C THR A 184 -3.87 -3.64 -18.34
N ASP A 185 -4.53 -4.37 -19.24
CA ASP A 185 -5.12 -3.79 -20.46
C ASP A 185 -6.18 -2.73 -20.13
N ARG A 186 -7.03 -2.98 -19.13
CA ARG A 186 -8.02 -2.01 -18.67
C ARG A 186 -7.35 -0.75 -18.13
N ILE A 187 -6.30 -0.89 -17.32
CA ILE A 187 -5.54 0.25 -16.80
C ILE A 187 -4.95 1.08 -17.96
N GLN A 188 -4.34 0.41 -18.94
CA GLN A 188 -3.71 1.04 -20.10
C GLN A 188 -4.71 1.80 -20.98
N GLN A 189 -5.90 1.25 -21.19
CA GLN A 189 -6.98 1.92 -21.92
C GLN A 189 -7.40 3.24 -21.25
N GLN A 190 -7.43 3.31 -19.92
CA GLN A 190 -7.86 4.52 -19.19
C GLN A 190 -6.84 5.67 -19.25
N VAL A 191 -5.57 5.41 -19.58
CA VAL A 191 -4.51 6.44 -19.62
C VAL A 191 -4.10 6.86 -21.01
N THR A 192 -4.60 6.18 -22.05
CA THR A 192 -4.25 6.45 -23.46
C THR A 192 -5.32 7.30 -24.18
N HIS A 193 -6.47 7.54 -23.54
CA HIS A 193 -7.60 8.29 -24.08
C HIS A 193 -7.83 9.62 -23.37
#